data_AF-A0A453RAJ2-F1
#
_entry.id   AF-A0A453RAJ2-F1
#
_cell.length_a   1.000
_cell.length_b   1.000
_cell.length_c   1.000
_cell.angle_alpha   90.00
_cell.angle_beta   90.00
_cell.angle_gamma   90.00
#
_symmetry.space_group_name_H-M   'P 1'
#
loop_
_entity.id
_entity.type
_entity.pdbx_description
1 polymer ?
#
loop_
_entity_poly.entity_id
_entity_poly.type
_entity_poly.pdbx_seq_one_letter_code
_entity_poly.pdbx_strand_id
1 'polypeptide(L)'
;MVARHPLKLSSSYAMLKGNSSNRGHHGEPLATSYHKRFLGTVDYLWYTPGLECSRVLDTLPVDALRRTRGLPTREMGSDHLPIVAEFIFSEQIRDASEQEDESDQDESAREASTSKHIYFSDSDS
;
A
#
# COMPACT_ATOMS: atom_id res chain seq x y z
N MET A 1 21.78 -5.15 -5.66
CA MET A 1 20.70 -5.58 -6.57
C MET A 1 19.60 -4.53 -6.51
N VAL A 2 19.09 -4.04 -7.64
CA VAL A 2 18.05 -3.00 -7.69
C VAL A 2 16.90 -3.53 -8.53
N ALA A 3 15.71 -3.66 -7.94
CA ALA A 3 14.49 -3.94 -8.67
C ALA A 3 13.97 -2.65 -9.32
N ARG A 4 13.57 -2.72 -10.58
CA ARG A 4 12.94 -1.60 -11.32
C ARG A 4 11.55 -2.03 -11.78
N HIS A 5 10.56 -1.15 -11.62
CA HIS A 5 9.19 -1.38 -12.07
C HIS A 5 8.56 -0.07 -12.56
N PRO A 6 7.51 -0.13 -13.41
CA PRO A 6 6.83 1.07 -13.90
C PRO A 6 5.72 1.59 -12.97
N LEU A 7 5.34 0.82 -11.94
CA LEU A 7 4.25 1.19 -11.02
C LEU A 7 4.55 2.52 -10.30
N LYS A 8 3.56 3.41 -10.24
CA LYS A 8 3.60 4.62 -9.42
C LYS A 8 3.07 4.27 -8.04
N LEU A 9 3.95 3.90 -7.12
CA LEU A 9 3.58 3.42 -5.78
C LEU A 9 3.78 4.51 -4.73
N SER A 10 2.84 4.60 -3.80
CA SER A 10 2.92 5.43 -2.61
C SER A 10 2.69 4.58 -1.36
N SER A 11 3.41 4.86 -0.28
CA SER A 11 3.20 4.18 1.00
C SER A 11 2.02 4.79 1.74
N SER A 12 1.11 3.95 2.23
CA SER A 12 0.01 4.39 3.10
C SER A 12 0.56 5.06 4.37
N TYR A 13 1.60 4.50 4.98
CA TYR A 13 2.11 4.97 6.26
C TYR A 13 2.90 6.28 6.18
N ALA A 14 3.39 6.66 5.00
CA ALA A 14 4.07 7.94 4.78
C ALA A 14 3.16 9.17 4.98
N MET A 15 1.82 8.98 5.04
CA MET A 15 0.86 10.06 5.22
C MET A 15 0.83 10.64 6.63
N LEU A 16 1.27 9.86 7.62
CA LEU A 16 1.25 10.29 9.01
C LEU A 16 2.46 11.18 9.31
N LYS A 17 2.22 12.45 9.60
CA LYS A 17 3.26 13.37 10.10
C LYS A 17 3.62 12.96 11.52
N GLY A 18 4.78 12.33 11.68
CA GLY A 18 5.18 11.67 12.92
C GLY A 18 5.55 12.63 14.06
N ASN A 19 5.28 12.18 15.29
CA ASN A 19 6.11 12.52 16.45
C ASN A 19 7.26 11.49 16.53
N SER A 20 8.39 11.85 17.15
CA SER A 20 9.64 11.07 17.11
C SER A 20 9.60 9.72 17.85
N SER A 21 8.47 9.32 18.43
CA SER A 21 8.39 8.14 19.31
C SER A 21 8.18 6.81 18.56
N ASN A 22 7.63 6.85 17.35
CA ASN A 22 7.29 5.65 16.57
C ASN A 22 7.48 5.80 15.06
N ARG A 23 7.92 6.97 14.57
CA ARG A 23 8.12 7.25 13.13
C ARG A 23 9.57 7.54 12.79
N GLY A 24 10.00 7.03 11.63
CA GLY A 24 11.26 7.38 11.00
C GLY A 24 11.19 8.67 10.18
N HIS A 25 12.31 9.03 9.56
CA HIS A 25 12.46 10.28 8.79
C HIS A 25 11.50 10.40 7.58
N HIS A 26 10.98 9.29 7.07
CA HIS A 26 10.07 9.24 5.92
C HIS A 26 8.60 8.98 6.29
N GLY A 27 8.23 9.13 7.57
CA GLY A 27 6.87 8.86 8.05
C GLY A 27 6.56 7.38 8.29
N GLU A 28 7.41 6.49 7.79
CA GLU A 28 7.29 5.05 8.04
C GLU A 28 7.39 4.70 9.53
N PRO A 29 6.74 3.61 9.98
CA PRO A 29 6.94 3.08 11.32
C PRO A 29 8.42 2.81 11.60
N LEU A 30 8.82 2.93 12.86
CA LEU A 30 10.14 2.44 13.31
C LEU A 30 10.18 0.91 13.39
N ALA A 31 9.03 0.26 13.60
CA ALA A 31 8.94 -1.19 13.59
C ALA A 31 7.54 -1.67 13.15
N THR A 32 7.53 -2.69 12.30
CA THR A 32 6.37 -3.56 12.04
C THR A 32 6.64 -4.99 12.50
N SER A 33 7.90 -5.35 12.77
CA SER A 33 8.28 -6.62 13.39
C SER A 33 9.23 -6.37 14.56
N TYR A 34 9.05 -7.15 15.63
CA TYR A 34 9.92 -7.08 16.81
C TYR A 34 10.10 -8.43 17.50
N HIS A 35 11.32 -8.96 17.51
CA HIS A 35 11.72 -10.12 18.30
C HIS A 35 13.14 -9.92 18.86
N LYS A 36 13.67 -10.92 19.59
CA LYS A 36 14.96 -10.82 20.30
C LYS A 36 16.18 -10.42 19.45
N ARG A 37 16.10 -10.56 18.13
CA ARG A 37 17.22 -10.32 17.20
C ARG A 37 16.93 -9.23 16.18
N PHE A 38 15.70 -8.70 16.14
CA PHE A 38 15.28 -7.77 15.12
C PHE A 38 14.21 -6.82 15.65
N LEU A 39 14.35 -5.54 15.35
CA LEU A 39 13.33 -4.52 15.51
C LEU A 39 13.42 -3.64 14.27
N GLY A 40 12.36 -3.62 13.46
CA GLY A 40 12.38 -2.86 12.23
C GLY A 40 11.11 -3.00 11.42
N THR A 41 11.05 -2.20 10.36
CA THR A 41 9.93 -2.16 9.42
C THR A 41 10.25 -3.05 8.23
N VAL A 42 9.40 -4.03 8.01
CA VAL A 42 9.51 -5.03 6.93
C VAL A 42 8.18 -5.29 6.23
N ASP A 43 7.09 -4.75 6.77
CA ASP A 43 5.74 -4.88 6.22
C ASP A 43 5.32 -3.53 5.64
N TYR A 44 4.76 -3.55 4.44
CA TYR A 44 4.39 -2.35 3.71
C TYR A 44 3.01 -2.50 3.09
N LEU A 45 2.26 -1.40 3.07
CA LEU A 45 1.02 -1.28 2.31
C LEU A 45 1.20 -0.14 1.33
N TRP A 46 1.24 -0.48 0.05
CA TRP A 46 1.44 0.46 -1.05
C TRP A 46 0.19 0.56 -1.90
N TYR A 47 -0.07 1.76 -2.43
CA TYR A 47 -1.21 2.03 -3.30
C TYR A 47 -0.77 2.84 -4.53
N THR A 48 -1.60 2.77 -5.58
CA THR A 48 -1.41 3.45 -6.85
C THR A 48 -2.36 4.64 -7.02
N PRO A 49 -2.11 5.55 -7.98
CA PRO A 49 -3.09 6.54 -8.39
C PRO A 49 -4.45 5.92 -8.70
N GLY A 50 -5.54 6.61 -8.35
CA GLY A 50 -6.91 6.07 -8.36
C GLY A 50 -7.38 5.57 -6.99
N LEU A 51 -6.44 5.38 -6.06
CA LEU A 51 -6.74 5.21 -4.65
C LEU A 51 -6.16 6.39 -3.86
N GLU A 52 -6.96 6.90 -2.94
CA GLU A 52 -6.52 7.79 -1.87
C GLU A 52 -6.53 7.02 -0.56
N CYS A 53 -5.43 7.05 0.17
CA CYS A 53 -5.36 6.46 1.51
C CYS A 53 -5.92 7.48 2.51
N SER A 54 -7.18 7.31 2.95
CA SER A 54 -7.84 8.30 3.81
C SER A 54 -7.30 8.28 5.25
N ARG A 55 -7.04 7.08 5.78
CA ARG A 55 -6.66 6.85 7.18
C ARG A 55 -5.73 5.66 7.30
N VAL A 56 -4.86 5.70 8.32
CA VAL A 56 -3.94 4.61 8.66
C VAL A 56 -3.95 4.39 10.16
N LEU A 57 -3.97 3.13 10.58
CA LEU A 57 -3.76 2.76 11.98
C LEU A 57 -2.28 2.88 12.31
N ASP A 58 -1.96 3.78 13.25
CA ASP A 58 -0.59 3.96 13.73
C ASP A 58 -0.07 2.71 14.46
N THR A 59 1.25 2.51 14.45
CA THR A 59 1.94 1.43 15.15
C THR A 59 2.27 1.83 16.58
N LEU A 60 2.43 0.83 17.45
CA LEU A 60 2.79 1.05 18.85
C LEU A 60 4.12 1.83 19.00
N PRO A 61 4.23 2.71 20.00
CA PRO A 61 5.49 3.36 20.35
C PRO A 61 6.62 2.36 20.57
N VAL A 62 7.82 2.69 20.11
CA VAL A 62 8.98 1.78 20.22
C VAL A 62 9.28 1.43 21.67
N ASP A 63 9.13 2.37 22.60
CA ASP A 63 9.31 2.10 24.02
C ASP A 63 8.27 1.13 24.58
N ALA A 64 7.04 1.17 24.07
CA ALA A 64 6.00 0.22 24.43
C ALA A 64 6.32 -1.19 23.91
N LEU A 65 6.79 -1.28 22.66
CA LEU A 65 7.26 -2.54 22.09
C LEU A 65 8.42 -3.11 22.91
N ARG A 66 9.44 -2.32 23.20
CA ARG A 66 10.62 -2.78 23.98
C ARG A 66 10.27 -3.32 25.37
N ARG A 67 9.20 -2.82 26.01
CA ARG A 67 8.72 -3.36 27.29
C ARG A 67 8.24 -4.81 27.20
N THR A 68 7.78 -5.27 26.03
CA THR A 68 7.40 -6.68 25.80
C THR A 68 8.59 -7.63 25.78
N ARG A 69 9.81 -7.11 25.58
CA ARG A 69 11.06 -7.88 25.38
C ARG A 69 11.07 -8.78 24.14
N GLY A 70 10.20 -8.48 23.19
CA GLY A 70 10.04 -9.19 21.93
C GLY A 70 8.64 -9.78 21.84
N LEU A 71 8.16 -9.87 20.61
CA LEU A 71 6.95 -10.58 20.24
C LEU A 71 7.34 -11.99 19.69
N PRO A 72 6.42 -12.96 19.67
CA PRO A 72 5.07 -12.91 20.24
C PRO A 72 5.07 -12.89 21.79
N THR A 73 3.94 -12.46 22.37
CA THR A 73 3.64 -12.55 23.81
C THR A 73 2.41 -13.44 24.03
N ARG A 74 1.98 -13.61 25.30
CA ARG A 74 0.74 -14.33 25.59
C ARG A 74 -0.49 -13.61 25.00
N GLU A 75 -0.44 -12.28 24.94
CA GLU A 75 -1.53 -11.43 24.43
C GLU A 75 -1.42 -11.20 22.91
N MET A 76 -0.23 -11.37 22.31
CA MET A 76 0.02 -11.14 20.89
C MET A 76 0.74 -12.33 20.25
N GLY A 77 0.02 -13.12 19.46
CA GLY A 77 0.54 -14.38 18.90
C GLY A 77 1.50 -14.25 17.71
N SER A 78 1.70 -13.05 17.16
CA SER A 78 2.61 -12.76 16.03
C SER A 78 3.79 -11.92 16.50
N ASP A 79 4.95 -12.09 15.87
CA ASP A 79 6.09 -11.17 16.02
C ASP A 79 5.99 -9.91 15.15
N HIS A 80 4.96 -9.84 14.29
CA HIS A 80 4.60 -8.68 13.50
C HIS A 80 3.39 -7.93 14.08
N LEU A 81 3.41 -6.62 13.93
CA LEU A 81 2.29 -5.73 14.21
C LEU A 81 1.32 -5.73 13.03
N PRO A 82 0.00 -5.72 13.27
CA PRO A 82 -0.96 -5.52 12.20
C PRO A 82 -0.77 -4.13 11.57
N ILE A 83 -0.74 -4.08 10.24
CA ILE A 83 -0.78 -2.84 9.47
C ILE A 83 -2.15 -2.71 8.81
N VAL A 84 -2.76 -1.52 8.92
CA VAL A 84 -4.16 -1.29 8.48
C VAL A 84 -4.26 0.12 7.89
N ALA A 85 -4.89 0.22 6.73
CA ALA A 85 -5.27 1.49 6.12
C ALA A 85 -6.67 1.41 5.53
N GLU A 86 -7.31 2.58 5.44
CA GLU A 86 -8.54 2.79 4.71
C GLU A 86 -8.22 3.50 3.39
N PHE A 87 -8.84 3.02 2.31
CA PHE A 87 -8.70 3.61 0.99
C PHE A 87 -10.05 4.01 0.43
N ILE A 88 -10.02 5.06 -0.38
CA ILE A 88 -11.16 5.57 -1.14
C ILE A 88 -10.74 5.59 -2.60
N PHE A 89 -11.65 5.20 -3.50
CA PHE A 89 -11.41 5.40 -4.93
C PHE A 89 -11.49 6.89 -5.24
N SER A 90 -10.42 7.46 -5.82
CA SER A 90 -10.48 8.82 -6.32
C SER A 90 -11.13 8.82 -7.71
N GLU A 91 -12.01 9.78 -7.97
CA GLU A 91 -12.48 10.01 -9.33
C GLU A 91 -11.29 10.46 -10.17
N GLN A 92 -10.78 9.56 -11.00
CA GLN A 92 -9.79 9.93 -11.99
C GLN A 92 -10.50 10.82 -13.01
N ILE A 93 -10.06 12.09 -13.14
CA ILE A 93 -10.28 12.86 -14.36
C ILE A 93 -9.78 11.94 -15.47
N ARG A 94 -10.70 11.42 -16.29
CA ARG A 94 -10.38 10.65 -17.49
C ARG A 94 -9.27 11.41 -18.21
N ASP A 95 -8.17 10.72 -18.50
CA ASP A 95 -6.99 11.30 -19.12
C ASP A 95 -7.41 12.32 -20.19
N ALA A 96 -7.17 13.60 -19.93
CA ALA A 96 -7.40 14.68 -20.88
C ALA A 96 -6.32 14.67 -21.98
N SER A 97 -5.87 13.49 -22.41
CA SER A 97 -4.80 13.29 -23.38
C SER A 97 -5.24 12.49 -24.61
N GLU A 98 -6.54 12.48 -24.94
CA GLU A 98 -7.03 12.00 -26.23
C GLU A 98 -7.61 13.12 -27.11
N GLN A 99 -7.23 14.38 -26.88
CA GLN A 99 -7.52 15.47 -27.82
C GLN A 99 -6.23 16.16 -28.24
N GLU A 100 -5.60 15.62 -29.29
CA GLU A 100 -4.84 16.36 -30.31
C GLU A 100 -4.33 15.31 -31.32
N ASP A 101 -5.23 14.87 -32.21
CA ASP A 101 -4.90 14.48 -33.59
C ASP A 101 -6.21 14.21 -34.36
N GLU A 102 -6.92 15.28 -34.72
CA GLU A 102 -7.83 15.22 -35.87
C GLU A 102 -7.00 15.44 -37.14
N SER A 103 -6.58 14.34 -37.78
CA SER A 103 -6.37 14.33 -39.22
C SER A 103 -6.94 13.05 -39.83
N ASP A 104 -8.09 13.26 -40.47
CA ASP A 104 -8.67 12.58 -41.62
C ASP A 104 -8.20 11.16 -42.04
N GLN A 105 -9.22 10.30 -42.18
CA GLN A 105 -9.43 9.21 -43.16
C GLN A 105 -9.31 7.75 -42.71
N ASP A 106 -10.49 7.12 -42.68
CA ASP A 106 -10.91 5.95 -43.48
C ASP A 106 -11.41 4.71 -42.70
N GLU A 107 -12.50 4.16 -43.21
CA GLU A 107 -13.23 3.04 -42.64
C GLU A 107 -12.44 1.73 -42.69
N SER A 108 -12.45 0.98 -41.60
CA SER A 108 -12.81 -0.45 -41.52
C SER A 108 -12.08 -1.20 -40.40
N ALA A 109 -12.71 -2.30 -39.99
CA ALA A 109 -12.26 -3.34 -39.07
C ALA A 109 -12.53 -3.10 -37.56
N ARG A 110 -13.63 -3.72 -37.14
CA ARG A 110 -13.99 -4.04 -35.77
C ARG A 110 -12.93 -4.97 -35.15
N GLU A 111 -12.44 -4.65 -33.96
CA GLU A 111 -12.19 -5.66 -32.92
C GLU A 111 -12.09 -5.00 -31.54
N ALA A 112 -13.08 -5.27 -30.69
CA ALA A 112 -13.16 -4.77 -29.33
C ALA A 112 -12.22 -5.57 -28.42
N SER A 113 -11.10 -4.97 -28.03
CA SER A 113 -10.24 -5.50 -26.96
C SER A 113 -10.93 -5.28 -25.61
N THR A 114 -11.67 -6.29 -25.16
CA THR A 114 -12.24 -6.30 -23.82
C THR A 114 -11.25 -6.99 -22.88
N SER A 115 -10.52 -6.21 -22.08
CA SER A 115 -9.69 -6.74 -20.98
C SER A 115 -10.58 -7.45 -19.98
N LYS A 116 -10.48 -8.78 -19.94
CA LYS A 116 -11.23 -9.64 -19.01
C LYS A 116 -10.62 -9.54 -17.61
N HIS A 117 -11.35 -8.91 -16.71
CA HIS A 117 -11.12 -9.02 -15.27
C HIS A 117 -11.55 -10.42 -14.83
N ILE A 118 -10.60 -11.30 -14.50
CA ILE A 118 -10.88 -12.65 -14.02
C ILE A 118 -11.24 -12.57 -12.53
N TYR A 119 -12.51 -12.79 -12.20
CA TYR A 119 -12.93 -13.13 -10.84
C TYR A 119 -12.69 -14.62 -10.61
N PHE A 120 -11.81 -14.96 -9.66
CA PHE A 120 -11.82 -16.29 -9.08
C PHE A 120 -13.06 -16.39 -8.18
N SER A 121 -14.01 -17.22 -8.58
CA SER A 121 -15.12 -17.64 -7.72
C SER A 121 -14.71 -18.94 -7.04
N ASP A 122 -14.74 -18.95 -5.71
CA ASP A 122 -14.58 -20.14 -4.89
C ASP A 122 -15.64 -21.18 -5.28
N SER A 123 -15.22 -22.44 -5.38
CA SER A 123 -16.12 -23.59 -5.42
C SER A 123 -15.88 -24.40 -4.15
N ASP A 124 -16.91 -24.44 -3.32
CA ASP A 124 -17.06 -25.34 -2.17
C ASP A 124 -16.79 -26.80 -2.55
N SER A 125 -16.20 -27.54 -1.62
CA SER A 125 -16.35 -28.99 -1.47
C SER A 125 -16.33 -29.36 0.01
#